data_AF-A0A3P9A8N8-F1
#
_entry.id   AF-A0A3P9A8N8-F1
#
_cell.length_a   1.000
_cell.length_b   1.000
_cell.length_c   1.000
_cell.angle_alpha   90.00
_cell.angle_beta   90.00
_cell.angle_gamma   90.00
#
_symmetry.space_group_name_H-M   'P 1'
#
loop_
_entity.id
_entity.type
_entity.pdbx_description
1 polymer ?
#
loop_
_entity_poly.entity_id
_entity_poly.type
_entity_poly.pdbx_seq_one_letter_code
_entity_poly.pdbx_strand_id
1 'polypeptide(L)'
;MSSVREDYIAPWWIYWLHNFPHVNLNFQPIDNTFTPEDQNYQQSLIFLGCVAAAGLGVNLLCLAIYLSCLCCCRKDEEEESKRPNSCCVTWSAVAAGLISCAAVGVGFYGNSETNDGVYQLTYSLYNANHTLGGVNSLVTGTMGGMESGLKQHLARLDEIFATRGDYVQTLRFMQQMADNVIKQLLGLPDWDIAKVDLAAIADQTANVEYYRWLTYLLLLILDLVICLAACLGLAKQSRWLLTTDFCVAPDKFVMNQTKGLITSDIVHYYLYCSQTLPNPFQQSLTIFQRSLTTMQIQIQGLLQFAVPLFPTAERDLLGIQNLLNSSEASLHQLTALLDCRGLNKDYLDALVGVCYDGVEGLLYLCLFSILAICAFCAMLCAIPRAWTHIASRERDYDDIDEEDPFNPQARRVATQNPSHTTNMHSFCSYSSSMGSQSSLHPPAAQAVSNAPVSEYMNQAALFGGNPRYENVPLIGRGSPPPSVRWATFLAWIHFSSSIRFSRACCA
;
A
#
# COMPACT_ATOMS: atom_id res chain seq x y z
N MET A 1 -39.49 6.28 -33.51
CA MET A 1 -38.14 6.67 -33.10
C MET A 1 -37.19 5.56 -33.50
N SER A 2 -36.12 5.90 -34.22
CA SER A 2 -35.01 4.99 -34.52
C SER A 2 -34.39 4.51 -33.22
N SER A 3 -34.36 3.19 -33.00
CA SER A 3 -33.45 2.54 -32.06
C SER A 3 -32.05 3.10 -32.30
N VAL A 4 -31.53 3.90 -31.36
CA VAL A 4 -30.12 4.30 -31.38
C VAL A 4 -29.35 3.00 -31.22
N ARG A 5 -28.76 2.52 -32.32
CA ARG A 5 -27.85 1.38 -32.28
C ARG A 5 -26.59 1.91 -31.57
N GLU A 6 -26.42 1.57 -30.31
CA GLU A 6 -25.19 1.83 -29.57
C GLU A 6 -24.11 0.88 -30.11
N ASP A 7 -23.58 1.21 -31.29
CA ASP A 7 -22.48 0.48 -31.88
C ASP A 7 -21.20 0.81 -31.11
N TYR A 8 -20.44 -0.22 -30.74
CA TYR A 8 -19.13 -0.05 -30.11
C TYR A 8 -18.17 0.61 -31.11
N ILE A 9 -17.60 1.77 -30.73
CA ILE A 9 -16.55 2.45 -31.49
C ILE A 9 -15.26 2.35 -30.69
N ALA A 10 -14.27 1.66 -31.25
CA ALA A 10 -12.97 1.53 -30.61
C ALA A 10 -12.26 2.89 -30.50
N PRO A 11 -11.64 3.22 -29.35
CA PRO A 11 -10.75 4.37 -29.23
C PRO A 11 -9.56 4.34 -30.22
N TRP A 12 -9.08 5.52 -30.61
CA TRP A 12 -7.97 5.66 -31.58
C TRP A 12 -6.69 4.89 -31.19
N TRP A 13 -6.39 4.80 -29.89
CA TRP A 13 -5.18 4.13 -29.40
C TRP A 13 -5.28 2.61 -29.51
N ILE A 14 -6.49 2.03 -29.54
CA ILE A 14 -6.68 0.59 -29.81
C ILE A 14 -6.31 0.30 -31.27
N TYR A 15 -6.72 1.14 -32.22
CA TYR A 15 -6.31 0.99 -33.62
C TYR A 15 -4.79 1.07 -33.80
N TRP A 16 -4.14 1.93 -33.02
CA TRP A 16 -2.68 2.02 -33.03
C TRP A 16 -2.03 0.73 -32.50
N LEU A 17 -2.50 0.20 -31.36
CA LEU A 17 -2.01 -1.06 -30.78
C LEU A 17 -2.26 -2.27 -31.70
N HIS A 18 -3.43 -2.33 -32.32
CA HIS A 18 -3.78 -3.41 -33.24
C HIS A 18 -2.89 -3.44 -34.49
N ASN A 19 -2.46 -2.26 -34.97
CA ASN A 19 -1.52 -2.14 -36.10
C ASN A 19 -0.05 -2.19 -35.67
N PHE A 20 0.24 -2.41 -34.39
CA PHE A 20 1.62 -2.56 -33.93
C PHE A 20 2.24 -3.80 -34.61
N PRO A 21 3.53 -3.77 -35.00
CA PRO A 21 4.14 -4.89 -35.72
C PRO A 21 4.08 -6.18 -34.90
N HIS A 22 3.39 -7.20 -35.43
CA HIS A 22 3.36 -8.54 -34.86
C HIS A 22 4.51 -9.35 -35.47
N VAL A 23 5.36 -9.93 -34.63
CA VAL A 23 6.60 -10.58 -35.06
C VAL A 23 6.77 -11.88 -34.30
N ASN A 24 6.96 -13.00 -34.99
CA ASN A 24 7.20 -14.28 -34.33
C ASN A 24 8.63 -14.37 -33.75
N LEU A 25 8.92 -15.45 -33.03
CA LEU A 25 10.26 -15.69 -32.47
C LEU A 25 11.36 -15.85 -33.54
N ASN A 26 10.99 -16.06 -34.81
CA ASN A 26 11.89 -16.12 -35.96
C ASN A 26 12.06 -14.77 -36.67
N PHE A 27 11.59 -13.67 -36.07
CA PHE A 27 11.64 -12.31 -36.62
C PHE A 27 10.85 -12.12 -37.93
N GLN A 28 9.84 -12.95 -38.18
CA GLN A 28 8.97 -12.83 -39.35
C GLN A 28 7.70 -12.06 -38.98
N PRO A 29 7.25 -11.12 -39.84
CA PRO A 29 6.02 -10.39 -39.61
C PRO A 29 4.80 -11.32 -39.72
N ILE A 30 3.86 -11.16 -38.81
CA ILE A 30 2.58 -11.89 -38.76
C ILE A 30 1.44 -10.89 -39.04
N ASP A 31 0.36 -11.38 -39.62
CA ASP A 31 -0.86 -10.61 -39.85
C ASP A 31 -1.52 -10.17 -38.54
N ASN A 32 -2.26 -9.07 -38.55
CA ASN A 32 -2.91 -8.49 -37.36
C ASN A 32 -4.26 -9.14 -37.03
N THR A 33 -4.66 -10.17 -37.77
CA THR A 33 -5.93 -10.88 -37.58
C THR A 33 -5.98 -11.60 -36.21
N PHE A 34 -7.05 -11.37 -35.44
CA PHE A 34 -7.24 -11.96 -34.12
C PHE A 34 -7.45 -13.47 -34.21
N THR A 35 -6.39 -14.23 -33.92
CA THR A 35 -6.34 -15.71 -34.04
C THR A 35 -5.64 -16.33 -32.83
N PRO A 36 -6.26 -16.30 -31.64
CA PRO A 36 -5.62 -16.72 -30.39
C PRO A 36 -5.19 -18.19 -30.33
N GLU A 37 -5.80 -19.05 -31.16
CA GLU A 37 -5.45 -20.47 -31.27
C GLU A 37 -4.24 -20.73 -32.19
N ASP A 38 -3.85 -19.76 -33.02
CA ASP A 38 -2.71 -19.93 -33.92
C ASP A 38 -1.38 -19.85 -33.17
N GLN A 39 -0.48 -20.78 -33.49
CA GLN A 39 0.83 -20.86 -32.84
C GLN A 39 1.69 -19.63 -33.15
N ASN A 40 1.62 -19.09 -34.36
CA ASN A 40 2.39 -17.90 -34.72
C ASN A 40 1.89 -16.67 -33.94
N TYR A 41 0.57 -16.53 -33.79
CA TYR A 41 -0.04 -15.48 -32.98
C TYR A 41 0.44 -15.53 -31.51
N GLN A 42 0.44 -16.72 -30.90
CA GLN A 42 0.96 -16.91 -29.54
C GLN A 42 2.46 -16.61 -29.42
N GLN A 43 3.26 -17.03 -30.40
CA GLN A 43 4.70 -16.70 -30.44
C GLN A 43 4.94 -15.19 -30.51
N SER A 44 4.09 -14.44 -31.20
CA SER A 44 4.19 -12.96 -31.24
C SER A 44 3.91 -12.32 -29.88
N LEU A 45 2.94 -12.84 -29.13
CA LEU A 45 2.66 -12.37 -27.76
C LEU A 45 3.82 -12.68 -26.81
N ILE A 46 4.39 -13.88 -26.92
CA ILE A 46 5.57 -14.29 -26.15
C ILE A 46 6.75 -13.38 -26.49
N PHE A 47 6.99 -13.09 -27.77
CA PHE A 47 8.04 -12.17 -28.21
C PHE A 47 7.87 -10.78 -27.56
N LEU A 48 6.66 -10.21 -27.58
CA LEU A 48 6.38 -8.93 -26.93
C LEU A 48 6.64 -8.97 -25.42
N GLY A 49 6.23 -10.06 -24.76
CA GLY A 49 6.55 -10.31 -23.35
C GLY A 49 8.06 -10.39 -23.09
N CYS A 50 8.82 -11.07 -23.97
CA CYS A 50 10.28 -11.13 -23.90
C CYS A 50 10.94 -9.76 -24.09
N VAL A 51 10.43 -8.93 -25.01
CA VAL A 51 10.92 -7.57 -25.21
C VAL A 51 10.69 -6.72 -23.96
N ALA A 52 9.51 -6.82 -23.34
CA ALA A 52 9.22 -6.13 -22.08
C ALA A 52 10.11 -6.62 -20.93
N ALA A 53 10.30 -7.94 -20.80
CA ALA A 53 11.19 -8.55 -19.81
C ALA A 53 12.66 -8.17 -20.02
N ALA A 54 13.12 -8.12 -21.27
CA ALA A 54 14.46 -7.66 -21.61
C ALA A 54 14.62 -6.17 -21.29
N GLY A 55 13.62 -5.34 -21.58
CA GLY A 55 13.61 -3.93 -21.21
C GLY A 55 13.72 -3.73 -19.69
N LEU A 56 12.96 -4.50 -18.91
CA LEU A 56 13.05 -4.51 -17.45
C LEU A 56 14.43 -4.98 -16.98
N GLY A 57 14.97 -6.06 -17.57
CA GLY A 57 16.30 -6.59 -17.26
C GLY A 57 17.43 -5.59 -17.54
N VAL A 58 17.37 -4.89 -18.68
CA VAL A 58 18.32 -3.82 -19.02
C VAL A 58 18.22 -2.65 -18.04
N ASN A 59 17.00 -2.27 -17.63
CA ASN A 59 16.79 -1.22 -16.64
C ASN A 59 17.41 -1.60 -15.28
N LEU A 60 17.10 -2.81 -14.78
CA LEU A 60 17.69 -3.32 -13.54
C LEU A 60 19.22 -3.45 -13.62
N LEU A 61 19.76 -3.86 -14.77
CA LEU A 61 21.20 -3.92 -15.02
C LEU A 61 21.83 -2.53 -14.97
N CYS A 62 21.24 -1.54 -15.65
CA CYS A 62 21.70 -0.16 -15.59
C CYS A 62 21.67 0.40 -14.15
N LEU A 63 20.62 0.10 -13.39
CA LEU A 63 20.48 0.50 -11.99
C LEU A 63 21.53 -0.20 -11.11
N ALA A 64 21.77 -1.49 -11.32
CA ALA A 64 22.80 -2.25 -10.62
C ALA A 64 24.22 -1.74 -10.95
N ILE A 65 24.51 -1.42 -12.21
CA ILE A 65 25.77 -0.80 -12.64
C ILE A 65 25.91 0.58 -12.01
N TYR A 66 24.86 1.40 -12.01
CA TYR A 66 24.87 2.72 -11.40
C TYR A 66 25.18 2.65 -9.89
N LEU A 67 24.50 1.77 -9.15
CA LEU A 67 24.77 1.52 -7.74
C LEU A 67 26.19 0.97 -7.51
N SER A 68 26.66 0.08 -8.38
CA SER A 68 28.01 -0.49 -8.30
C SER A 68 29.08 0.55 -8.58
N CYS A 69 28.90 1.42 -9.57
CA CYS A 69 29.80 2.54 -9.85
C CYS A 69 29.82 3.56 -8.70
N LEU A 70 28.67 3.85 -8.07
CA LEU A 70 28.59 4.66 -6.84
C LEU A 70 29.34 4.04 -5.65
N CYS A 71 29.38 2.70 -5.58
CA CYS A 71 30.09 1.97 -4.51
C CYS A 71 31.58 1.76 -4.83
N CYS A 72 31.96 1.59 -6.10
CA CYS A 72 33.32 1.24 -6.54
C CYS A 72 34.16 2.45 -6.95
N CYS A 73 33.59 3.50 -7.56
CA CYS A 73 34.34 4.70 -7.96
C CYS A 73 34.70 5.63 -6.78
N ARG A 74 34.30 5.30 -5.55
CA ARG A 74 34.66 6.04 -4.33
C ARG A 74 35.72 5.33 -3.49
N LYS A 75 36.53 4.47 -4.13
CA LYS A 75 37.62 3.76 -3.46
C LYS A 75 39.02 4.27 -3.81
N ASP A 76 39.14 5.15 -4.82
CA ASP A 76 40.45 5.61 -5.34
C ASP A 76 40.69 7.13 -5.28
N GLU A 77 39.88 7.91 -4.54
CA GLU A 77 40.13 9.36 -4.35
C GLU A 77 40.79 9.67 -2.99
N GLU A 78 41.94 9.05 -2.72
CA GLU A 78 42.96 9.58 -1.82
C GLU A 78 44.23 9.89 -2.65
N GLU A 79 44.20 10.96 -3.44
CA GLU A 79 45.35 11.85 -3.75
C GLU A 79 44.98 12.88 -4.85
N GLU A 80 45.17 14.17 -4.50
CA GLU A 80 45.33 15.35 -5.37
C GLU A 80 44.28 15.79 -6.43
N SER A 81 43.45 16.75 -6.02
CA SER A 81 43.14 18.02 -6.73
C SER A 81 42.15 18.08 -7.94
N LYS A 82 41.15 18.97 -7.79
CA LYS A 82 40.37 19.75 -8.79
C LYS A 82 39.35 19.04 -9.74
N ARG A 83 38.05 19.15 -9.42
CA ARG A 83 36.94 19.91 -10.12
C ARG A 83 35.54 19.24 -10.01
N PRO A 84 34.43 20.00 -10.22
CA PRO A 84 33.11 19.69 -9.67
C PRO A 84 32.24 18.87 -10.64
N ASN A 85 32.38 17.54 -10.63
CA ASN A 85 31.44 16.65 -11.36
C ASN A 85 30.37 16.00 -10.46
N SER A 86 30.41 16.25 -9.15
CA SER A 86 29.49 15.67 -8.16
C SER A 86 28.02 16.14 -8.34
N CYS A 87 27.80 17.38 -8.79
CA CYS A 87 26.44 17.94 -8.95
C CYS A 87 25.62 17.25 -10.07
N CYS A 88 26.25 16.89 -11.19
CA CYS A 88 25.55 16.26 -12.33
C CYS A 88 25.10 14.82 -12.02
N VAL A 89 25.87 14.10 -11.21
CA VAL A 89 25.57 12.72 -10.78
C VAL A 89 24.41 12.70 -9.76
N THR A 90 24.31 13.70 -8.88
CA THR A 90 23.18 13.81 -7.94
C THR A 90 21.86 14.18 -8.62
N TRP A 91 21.88 15.08 -9.61
CA TRP A 91 20.65 15.47 -10.33
C TRP A 91 20.12 14.37 -11.25
N SER A 92 21.02 13.59 -11.87
CA SER A 92 20.63 12.42 -12.66
C SER A 92 20.02 11.31 -11.79
N ALA A 93 20.53 11.10 -10.57
CA ALA A 93 19.93 10.18 -9.60
C ALA A 93 18.50 10.59 -9.20
N VAL A 94 18.31 11.88 -8.88
CA VAL A 94 17.01 12.43 -8.49
C VAL A 94 16.01 12.35 -9.65
N ALA A 95 16.44 12.68 -10.87
CA ALA A 95 15.61 12.55 -12.06
C ALA A 95 15.23 11.08 -12.32
N ALA A 96 16.17 10.14 -12.22
CA ALA A 96 15.91 8.71 -12.36
C ALA A 96 14.94 8.19 -11.28
N GLY A 97 15.08 8.63 -10.04
CA GLY A 97 14.16 8.30 -8.95
C GLY A 97 12.74 8.81 -9.20
N LEU A 98 12.59 10.06 -9.66
CA LEU A 98 11.27 10.63 -9.99
C LEU A 98 10.61 9.90 -11.16
N ILE A 99 11.38 9.58 -12.21
CA ILE A 99 10.89 8.81 -13.37
C ILE A 99 10.47 7.40 -12.93
N SER A 100 11.24 6.75 -12.06
CA SER A 100 10.92 5.41 -11.55
C SER A 100 9.65 5.42 -10.70
N CYS A 101 9.49 6.40 -9.79
CA CYS A 101 8.26 6.57 -9.02
C CYS A 101 7.03 6.82 -9.91
N ALA A 102 7.17 7.64 -10.96
CA ALA A 102 6.11 7.87 -11.92
C ALA A 102 5.74 6.58 -12.68
N ALA A 103 6.75 5.81 -13.13
CA ALA A 103 6.54 4.53 -13.82
C ALA A 103 5.81 3.50 -12.94
N VAL A 104 6.20 3.37 -11.67
CA VAL A 104 5.53 2.50 -10.69
C VAL A 104 4.08 2.93 -10.48
N GLY A 105 3.83 4.25 -10.34
CA GLY A 105 2.48 4.80 -10.22
C GLY A 105 1.58 4.49 -11.43
N VAL A 106 2.11 4.65 -12.65
CA VAL A 106 1.41 4.27 -13.89
C VAL A 106 1.15 2.76 -13.93
N GLY A 107 2.10 1.94 -13.46
CA GLY A 107 1.94 0.49 -13.35
C GLY A 107 0.79 0.07 -12.43
N PHE A 108 0.70 0.67 -11.23
CA PHE A 108 -0.42 0.40 -10.31
C PHE A 108 -1.76 0.82 -10.91
N TYR A 109 -1.81 2.00 -11.55
CA TYR A 109 -3.00 2.47 -12.23
C TYR A 109 -3.44 1.50 -13.33
N GLY A 110 -2.53 1.15 -14.24
CA GLY A 110 -2.82 0.23 -15.35
C GLY A 110 -3.28 -1.15 -14.87
N ASN A 111 -2.58 -1.73 -13.88
CA ASN A 111 -2.95 -3.04 -13.31
C ASN A 111 -4.38 -3.03 -12.74
N SER A 112 -4.75 -1.91 -12.13
CA SER A 112 -6.06 -1.71 -11.50
C SER A 112 -7.17 -1.45 -12.51
N GLU A 113 -6.91 -0.70 -13.59
CA GLU A 113 -7.87 -0.49 -14.68
C GLU A 113 -8.12 -1.78 -15.48
N THR A 114 -7.09 -2.60 -15.71
CA THR A 114 -7.26 -3.91 -16.37
C THR A 114 -8.16 -4.84 -15.54
N ASN A 115 -7.96 -4.88 -14.22
CA ASN A 115 -8.80 -5.67 -13.32
C ASN A 115 -10.28 -5.24 -13.35
N ASP A 116 -10.54 -3.93 -13.35
CA ASP A 116 -11.91 -3.42 -13.45
C ASP A 116 -12.55 -3.79 -14.80
N GLY A 117 -11.81 -3.69 -15.90
CA GLY A 117 -12.27 -4.09 -17.23
C GLY A 117 -12.61 -5.58 -17.32
N VAL A 118 -11.75 -6.44 -16.80
CA VAL A 118 -11.98 -7.90 -16.79
C VAL A 118 -13.12 -8.28 -15.83
N TYR A 119 -13.25 -7.61 -14.70
CA TYR A 119 -14.38 -7.78 -13.79
C TYR A 119 -15.71 -7.43 -14.48
N GLN A 120 -15.76 -6.32 -15.22
CA GLN A 120 -16.96 -5.93 -15.98
C GLN A 120 -17.29 -6.94 -17.08
N LEU A 121 -16.29 -7.50 -17.77
CA LEU A 121 -16.46 -8.55 -18.77
C LEU A 121 -17.04 -9.83 -18.14
N THR A 122 -16.39 -10.36 -17.10
CA THR A 122 -16.81 -11.60 -16.42
C THR A 122 -18.21 -11.46 -15.83
N TYR A 123 -18.52 -10.33 -15.21
CA TYR A 123 -19.87 -10.00 -14.74
C TYR A 123 -20.91 -10.02 -15.88
N SER A 124 -20.57 -9.45 -17.03
CA SER A 124 -21.46 -9.42 -18.20
C SER A 124 -21.68 -10.82 -18.79
N LEU A 125 -20.64 -11.67 -18.81
CA LEU A 125 -20.72 -13.07 -19.23
C LEU A 125 -21.62 -13.89 -18.30
N TYR A 126 -21.51 -13.72 -16.98
CA TYR A 126 -22.41 -14.36 -16.03
C TYR A 126 -23.87 -13.95 -16.24
N ASN A 127 -24.12 -12.65 -16.46
CA ASN A 127 -25.46 -12.16 -16.75
C ASN A 127 -26.01 -12.69 -18.09
N ALA A 128 -25.18 -12.80 -19.11
CA ALA A 128 -25.56 -13.41 -20.38
C ALA A 128 -25.90 -14.89 -20.20
N ASN A 129 -25.07 -15.65 -19.47
CA ASN A 129 -25.33 -17.05 -19.15
C ASN A 129 -26.66 -17.24 -18.39
N HIS A 130 -26.92 -16.40 -17.38
CA HIS A 130 -28.19 -16.43 -16.64
C HIS A 130 -29.38 -16.12 -17.54
N THR A 131 -29.25 -15.17 -18.46
CA THR A 131 -30.31 -14.84 -19.44
C THR A 131 -30.60 -16.00 -20.37
N LEU A 132 -29.57 -16.64 -20.92
CA LEU A 132 -29.71 -17.81 -21.81
C LEU A 132 -30.33 -19.00 -21.08
N GLY A 133 -29.88 -19.28 -19.85
CA GLY A 133 -30.47 -20.32 -19.01
C GLY A 133 -31.94 -20.04 -18.66
N GLY A 134 -32.28 -18.78 -18.36
CA GLY A 134 -33.65 -18.36 -18.10
C GLY A 134 -34.56 -18.53 -19.31
N VAL A 135 -34.09 -18.18 -20.51
CA VAL A 135 -34.82 -18.40 -21.77
C VAL A 135 -35.06 -19.91 -21.99
N ASN A 136 -34.03 -20.75 -21.85
CA ASN A 136 -34.17 -22.19 -22.04
C ASN A 136 -35.18 -22.81 -21.04
N SER A 137 -35.09 -22.42 -19.77
CA SER A 137 -36.03 -22.88 -18.73
C SER A 137 -37.47 -22.44 -19.03
N LEU A 138 -37.67 -21.22 -19.52
CA LEU A 138 -39.00 -20.69 -19.83
C LEU A 138 -39.61 -21.37 -21.07
N VAL A 139 -38.80 -21.61 -22.11
CA VAL A 139 -39.22 -22.34 -23.33
C VAL A 139 -39.58 -23.78 -22.97
N THR A 140 -38.70 -24.49 -22.26
CA THR A 140 -38.92 -25.89 -21.85
C THR A 140 -40.14 -26.01 -20.94
N GLY A 141 -40.28 -25.13 -19.95
CA GLY A 141 -41.42 -25.11 -19.04
C GLY A 141 -42.75 -24.83 -19.74
N THR A 142 -42.76 -23.88 -20.68
CA THR A 142 -43.97 -23.54 -21.46
C THR A 142 -44.37 -24.68 -22.39
N MET A 143 -43.40 -25.30 -23.07
CA MET A 143 -43.65 -26.44 -23.93
C MET A 143 -44.20 -27.64 -23.14
N GLY A 144 -43.55 -28.00 -22.02
CA GLY A 144 -44.03 -29.08 -21.15
C GLY A 144 -45.41 -28.80 -20.56
N GLY A 145 -45.70 -27.56 -20.18
CA GLY A 145 -47.02 -27.13 -19.69
C GLY A 145 -48.12 -27.22 -20.75
N MET A 146 -47.83 -26.86 -22.00
CA MET A 146 -48.78 -26.99 -23.11
C MET A 146 -48.98 -28.44 -23.56
N GLU A 147 -47.93 -29.25 -23.55
CA GLU A 147 -47.99 -30.63 -24.02
C GLU A 147 -48.66 -31.56 -23.00
N SER A 148 -48.28 -31.47 -21.73
CA SER A 148 -48.78 -32.37 -20.69
C SER A 148 -49.95 -31.77 -19.91
N GLY A 149 -49.78 -30.56 -19.36
CA GLY A 149 -50.77 -29.92 -18.49
C GLY A 149 -52.05 -29.53 -19.23
N LEU A 150 -51.91 -28.76 -20.32
CA LEU A 150 -53.08 -28.30 -21.08
C LEU A 150 -53.82 -29.46 -21.74
N LYS A 151 -53.12 -30.44 -22.33
CA LYS A 151 -53.78 -31.63 -22.92
C LYS A 151 -54.53 -32.44 -21.87
N GLN A 152 -53.99 -32.58 -20.65
CA GLN A 152 -54.68 -33.26 -19.56
C GLN A 152 -55.95 -32.52 -19.11
N HIS A 153 -55.91 -31.19 -19.00
CA HIS A 153 -57.09 -30.39 -18.67
C HIS A 153 -58.15 -30.41 -19.77
N LEU A 154 -57.74 -30.31 -21.04
CA LEU A 154 -58.64 -30.38 -22.19
C LEU A 154 -59.31 -31.76 -22.30
N ALA A 155 -58.58 -32.85 -22.07
CA ALA A 155 -59.15 -34.21 -22.07
C ALA A 155 -60.22 -34.39 -20.98
N ARG A 156 -59.98 -33.87 -19.78
CA ARG A 156 -60.98 -33.88 -18.69
C ARG A 156 -62.22 -33.03 -19.04
N LEU A 157 -62.03 -31.87 -19.68
CA LEU A 157 -63.13 -31.00 -20.09
C LEU A 157 -63.94 -31.58 -21.27
N ASP A 158 -63.29 -32.31 -22.18
CA ASP A 158 -63.92 -33.00 -23.29
C ASP A 158 -64.91 -34.07 -22.79
N GLU A 159 -64.53 -34.81 -21.75
CA GLU A 159 -65.40 -35.78 -21.07
C GLU A 159 -66.61 -35.10 -20.41
N ILE A 160 -66.40 -33.98 -19.72
CA ILE A 160 -67.48 -33.25 -19.02
C ILE A 160 -68.47 -32.60 -20.01
N PHE A 161 -67.99 -32.08 -21.15
CA PHE A 161 -68.81 -31.39 -22.15
C PHE A 161 -69.27 -32.26 -23.32
N ALA A 162 -69.10 -33.58 -23.25
CA ALA A 162 -69.41 -34.53 -24.32
C ALA A 162 -70.85 -34.39 -24.90
N THR A 163 -71.81 -33.87 -24.11
CA THR A 163 -73.21 -33.67 -24.52
C THR A 163 -73.47 -32.35 -25.25
N ARG A 164 -72.52 -31.41 -25.28
CA ARG A 164 -72.64 -30.06 -25.87
C ARG A 164 -71.55 -29.86 -26.92
N GLY A 165 -71.85 -30.22 -28.17
CA GLY A 165 -70.90 -30.20 -29.29
C GLY A 165 -70.20 -28.84 -29.51
N ASP A 166 -70.89 -27.74 -29.23
CA ASP A 166 -70.39 -26.36 -29.38
C ASP A 166 -69.16 -26.09 -28.50
N TYR A 167 -69.14 -26.64 -27.27
CA TYR A 167 -68.00 -26.50 -26.35
C TYR A 167 -66.85 -27.43 -26.74
N VAL A 168 -67.16 -28.65 -27.19
CA VAL A 168 -66.15 -29.61 -27.70
C VAL A 168 -65.40 -29.03 -28.90
N GLN A 169 -66.09 -28.32 -29.81
CA GLN A 169 -65.45 -27.65 -30.93
C GLN A 169 -64.47 -26.55 -30.49
N THR A 170 -64.80 -25.83 -29.41
CA THR A 170 -63.92 -24.81 -28.83
C THR A 170 -62.70 -25.44 -28.16
N LEU A 171 -62.85 -26.57 -27.46
CA LEU A 171 -61.73 -27.32 -26.88
C LEU A 171 -60.75 -27.81 -27.95
N ARG A 172 -61.24 -28.34 -29.07
CA ARG A 172 -60.40 -28.77 -30.20
C ARG A 172 -59.64 -27.62 -30.85
N PHE A 173 -60.28 -26.45 -30.97
CA PHE A 173 -59.60 -25.25 -31.45
C PHE A 173 -58.47 -24.81 -30.50
N MET A 174 -58.72 -24.82 -29.18
CA MET A 174 -57.67 -24.53 -28.18
C MET A 174 -56.51 -25.52 -28.26
N GLN A 175 -56.78 -26.80 -28.51
CA GLN A 175 -55.74 -27.81 -28.69
C GLN A 175 -54.89 -27.54 -29.94
N GLN A 176 -55.51 -27.19 -31.07
CA GLN A 176 -54.79 -26.78 -32.28
C GLN A 176 -53.93 -25.53 -32.05
N MET A 177 -54.43 -24.57 -31.26
CA MET A 177 -53.66 -23.37 -30.92
C MET A 177 -52.45 -23.70 -30.04
N ALA A 178 -52.59 -24.62 -29.09
CA ALA A 178 -51.49 -25.10 -28.26
C ALA A 178 -50.41 -25.81 -29.09
N ASP A 179 -50.80 -26.69 -30.00
CA ASP A 179 -49.86 -27.37 -30.90
C ASP A 179 -49.15 -26.37 -31.84
N ASN A 180 -49.83 -25.31 -32.26
CA ASN A 180 -49.21 -24.21 -33.00
C ASN A 180 -48.18 -23.43 -32.17
N VAL A 181 -48.45 -23.16 -30.88
CA VAL A 181 -47.48 -22.49 -29.99
C VAL A 181 -46.26 -23.37 -29.75
N ILE A 182 -46.45 -24.67 -29.50
CA ILE A 182 -45.35 -25.64 -29.37
C ILE A 182 -44.50 -25.63 -30.65
N LYS A 183 -45.13 -25.65 -31.83
CA LYS A 183 -44.42 -25.61 -33.11
C LYS A 183 -43.62 -24.31 -33.31
N GLN A 184 -44.11 -23.17 -32.84
CA GLN A 184 -43.38 -21.90 -32.88
C GLN A 184 -42.19 -21.89 -31.90
N LEU A 185 -42.37 -22.44 -30.69
CA LEU A 185 -41.29 -22.56 -29.71
C LEU A 185 -40.18 -23.52 -30.17
N LEU A 186 -40.53 -24.62 -30.83
CA LEU A 186 -39.57 -25.54 -31.47
C LEU A 186 -38.79 -24.90 -32.63
N GLY A 187 -39.30 -23.80 -33.20
CA GLY A 187 -38.59 -23.03 -34.23
C GLY A 187 -37.52 -22.08 -33.67
N LEU A 188 -37.46 -21.90 -32.35
CA LEU A 188 -36.36 -21.17 -31.71
C LEU A 188 -35.07 -21.99 -31.77
N PRO A 189 -33.90 -21.35 -31.89
CA PRO A 189 -32.63 -22.07 -31.87
C PRO A 189 -32.46 -22.78 -30.53
N ASP A 190 -31.82 -23.94 -30.55
CA ASP A 190 -31.45 -24.66 -29.34
C ASP A 190 -30.37 -23.85 -28.59
N TRP A 191 -30.79 -23.27 -27.47
CA TRP A 191 -29.93 -22.41 -26.66
C TRP A 191 -28.92 -23.22 -25.86
N ASP A 192 -29.06 -24.53 -25.71
CA ASP A 192 -28.04 -25.38 -25.10
C ASP A 192 -26.81 -25.53 -26.01
N ILE A 193 -26.96 -25.40 -27.33
CA ILE A 193 -25.84 -25.34 -28.29
C ILE A 193 -25.16 -23.96 -28.26
N ALA A 194 -25.94 -22.89 -28.06
CA ALA A 194 -25.43 -21.52 -27.92
C ALA A 194 -24.82 -21.26 -26.53
N LYS A 195 -25.13 -22.11 -25.54
CA LYS A 195 -24.46 -22.23 -24.26
C LYS A 195 -23.10 -22.89 -24.43
N VAL A 196 -22.26 -22.31 -25.30
CA VAL A 196 -20.81 -22.30 -25.02
C VAL A 196 -20.72 -21.92 -23.54
N ASP A 197 -19.98 -22.64 -22.70
CA ASP A 197 -19.98 -22.39 -21.25
C ASP A 197 -19.42 -21.00 -20.94
N LEU A 198 -20.26 -19.96 -21.08
CA LEU A 198 -19.94 -18.58 -20.78
C LEU A 198 -19.53 -18.45 -19.31
N ALA A 199 -20.10 -19.32 -18.45
CA ALA A 199 -19.67 -19.49 -17.08
C ALA A 199 -18.24 -20.02 -16.98
N ALA A 200 -17.87 -21.06 -17.75
CA ALA A 200 -16.49 -21.57 -17.74
C ALA A 200 -15.50 -20.55 -18.32
N ILE A 201 -15.87 -19.82 -19.37
CA ILE A 201 -15.05 -18.73 -19.93
C ILE A 201 -14.89 -17.61 -18.88
N ALA A 202 -15.97 -17.22 -18.20
CA ALA A 202 -15.92 -16.20 -17.16
C ALA A 202 -15.06 -16.65 -15.97
N ASP A 203 -15.19 -17.89 -15.53
CA ASP A 203 -14.42 -18.47 -14.43
C ASP A 203 -12.93 -18.60 -14.79
N GLN A 204 -12.61 -19.15 -15.96
CA GLN A 204 -11.23 -19.22 -16.45
C GLN A 204 -10.61 -17.83 -16.58
N THR A 205 -11.35 -16.85 -17.12
CA THR A 205 -10.90 -15.47 -17.26
C THR A 205 -10.67 -14.81 -15.90
N ALA A 206 -11.58 -14.99 -14.94
CA ALA A 206 -11.45 -14.47 -13.58
C ALA A 206 -10.26 -15.07 -12.84
N ASN A 207 -10.04 -16.39 -12.98
CA ASN A 207 -8.91 -17.09 -12.39
C ASN A 207 -7.58 -16.60 -12.96
N VAL A 208 -7.45 -16.50 -14.29
CA VAL A 208 -6.25 -15.95 -14.95
C VAL A 208 -5.99 -14.51 -14.50
N GLU A 209 -7.04 -13.69 -14.42
CA GLU A 209 -6.94 -12.30 -13.99
C GLU A 209 -6.49 -12.16 -12.54
N TYR A 210 -6.99 -13.01 -11.63
CA TYR A 210 -6.56 -13.02 -10.23
C TYR A 210 -5.05 -13.21 -10.11
N TYR A 211 -4.49 -14.22 -10.79
CA TYR A 211 -3.04 -14.46 -10.77
C TYR A 211 -2.25 -13.35 -11.46
N ARG A 212 -2.75 -12.83 -12.58
CA ARG A 212 -2.14 -11.69 -13.29
C ARG A 212 -2.06 -10.48 -12.36
N TRP A 213 -3.19 -10.05 -11.82
CA TRP A 213 -3.29 -8.89 -10.93
C TRP A 213 -2.36 -9.01 -9.73
N LEU A 214 -2.37 -10.16 -9.06
CA LEU A 214 -1.53 -10.42 -7.89
C LEU A 214 -0.04 -10.40 -8.23
N THR A 215 0.35 -11.02 -9.35
CA THR A 215 1.75 -11.05 -9.79
C THR A 215 2.28 -9.64 -10.08
N TYR A 216 1.53 -8.83 -10.83
CA TYR A 216 1.91 -7.44 -11.10
C TYR A 216 1.91 -6.59 -9.83
N LEU A 217 0.98 -6.81 -8.91
CA LEU A 217 0.96 -6.11 -7.62
C LEU A 217 2.24 -6.38 -6.83
N LEU A 218 2.65 -7.65 -6.71
CA LEU A 218 3.86 -8.03 -5.99
C LEU A 218 5.14 -7.49 -6.66
N LEU A 219 5.22 -7.53 -7.99
CA LEU A 219 6.33 -6.95 -8.75
C LEU A 219 6.44 -5.44 -8.52
N LEU A 220 5.33 -4.70 -8.61
CA LEU A 220 5.33 -3.25 -8.40
C LEU A 220 5.67 -2.86 -6.96
N ILE A 221 5.26 -3.66 -5.97
CA ILE A 221 5.68 -3.48 -4.57
C ILE A 221 7.19 -3.71 -4.42
N LEU A 222 7.73 -4.76 -5.04
CA LEU A 222 9.16 -5.06 -5.04
C LEU A 222 9.97 -3.91 -5.68
N ASP A 223 9.52 -3.39 -6.82
CA ASP A 223 10.14 -2.24 -7.50
C ASP A 223 10.08 -0.97 -6.63
N LEU A 224 8.96 -0.74 -5.93
CA LEU A 224 8.83 0.36 -4.99
C LEU A 224 9.82 0.24 -3.83
N VAL A 225 9.98 -0.96 -3.27
CA VAL A 225 10.96 -1.22 -2.20
C VAL A 225 12.39 -1.00 -2.69
N ILE A 226 12.74 -1.45 -3.91
CA ILE A 226 14.05 -1.20 -4.52
C ILE A 226 14.27 0.30 -4.71
N CYS A 227 13.29 1.03 -5.23
CA CYS A 227 13.36 2.49 -5.40
C CYS A 227 13.55 3.22 -4.07
N LEU A 228 12.82 2.81 -3.02
CA LEU A 228 12.96 3.37 -1.69
C LEU A 228 14.33 3.06 -1.08
N ALA A 229 14.81 1.82 -1.22
CA ALA A 229 16.13 1.41 -0.75
C ALA A 229 17.26 2.17 -1.48
N ALA A 230 17.14 2.38 -2.79
CA ALA A 230 18.08 3.19 -3.57
C ALA A 230 18.06 4.67 -3.13
N CYS A 231 16.87 5.25 -2.96
CA CYS A 231 16.72 6.63 -2.45
C CYS A 231 17.29 6.79 -1.03
N LEU A 232 17.05 5.82 -0.14
CA LEU A 232 17.62 5.79 1.21
C LEU A 232 19.13 5.55 1.18
N GLY A 233 19.63 4.75 0.24
CA GLY A 233 21.06 4.55 0.01
C GLY A 233 21.75 5.85 -0.38
N LEU A 234 21.19 6.59 -1.34
CA LEU A 234 21.69 7.91 -1.74
C LEU A 234 21.60 8.94 -0.59
N ALA A 235 20.49 8.95 0.16
CA ALA A 235 20.31 9.84 1.30
C ALA A 235 21.27 9.51 2.46
N LYS A 236 21.48 8.23 2.76
CA LYS A 236 22.43 7.78 3.79
C LYS A 236 23.87 8.01 3.36
N GLN A 237 24.24 7.77 2.11
CA GLN A 237 25.61 7.97 1.62
C GLN A 237 26.08 9.42 1.79
N SER A 238 25.17 10.40 1.69
CA SER A 238 25.49 11.83 1.93
C SER A 238 25.74 12.20 3.41
N ARG A 239 25.16 11.47 4.38
CA ARG A 239 25.26 11.79 5.82
C ARG A 239 26.18 10.85 6.58
N TRP A 240 26.22 9.56 6.21
CA TRP A 240 27.12 8.55 6.76
C TRP A 240 28.57 8.88 6.46
N LEU A 241 28.90 9.24 5.21
CA LEU A 241 30.24 9.69 4.85
C LEU A 241 30.71 10.78 5.79
N LEU A 242 29.88 11.80 6.00
CA LEU A 242 30.26 12.95 6.80
C LEU A 242 30.53 12.58 8.27
N THR A 243 29.75 11.63 8.82
CA THR A 243 29.94 11.17 10.20
C THR A 243 31.11 10.21 10.33
N THR A 244 31.31 9.28 9.37
CA THR A 244 32.47 8.37 9.38
C THR A 244 33.78 9.13 9.16
N ASP A 245 33.82 10.06 8.22
CA ASP A 245 35.00 10.86 7.91
C ASP A 245 35.35 11.78 9.09
N PHE A 246 34.33 12.35 9.75
CA PHE A 246 34.51 13.07 11.01
C PHE A 246 35.10 12.18 12.10
N CYS A 247 34.61 10.95 12.25
CA CYS A 247 35.09 10.02 13.28
C CYS A 247 36.50 9.47 13.03
N VAL A 248 36.96 9.43 11.78
CA VAL A 248 38.34 9.05 11.43
C VAL A 248 39.33 10.17 11.73
N ALA A 249 38.96 11.44 11.51
CA ALA A 249 39.85 12.58 11.74
C ALA A 249 39.11 13.81 12.33
N PRO A 250 38.63 13.72 13.59
CA PRO A 250 37.78 14.75 14.16
C PRO A 250 38.55 16.05 14.43
N ASP A 251 39.84 15.96 14.77
CA ASP A 251 40.70 17.11 15.06
C ASP A 251 40.82 18.04 13.85
N LYS A 252 40.97 17.48 12.65
CA LYS A 252 41.09 18.24 11.40
C LYS A 252 39.81 19.02 11.10
N PHE A 253 38.66 18.40 11.35
CA PHE A 253 37.35 19.04 11.17
C PHE A 253 37.17 20.22 12.13
N VAL A 254 37.46 20.03 13.42
CA VAL A 254 37.35 21.09 14.43
C VAL A 254 38.29 22.24 14.10
N MET A 255 39.56 21.96 13.79
CA MET A 255 40.55 22.98 13.42
C MET A 255 40.14 23.80 12.19
N ASN A 256 39.53 23.15 11.19
CA ASN A 256 39.04 23.84 9.99
C ASN A 256 37.85 24.75 10.30
N GLN A 257 36.92 24.30 11.14
CA GLN A 257 35.75 25.10 11.53
C GLN A 257 36.09 26.28 12.45
N THR A 258 37.09 26.14 13.32
CA THR A 258 37.53 27.23 14.21
C THR A 258 38.48 28.23 13.54
N LYS A 259 38.86 27.98 12.28
CA LYS A 259 39.81 28.80 11.54
C LYS A 259 39.29 30.24 11.38
N GLY A 260 39.99 31.20 11.98
CA GLY A 260 39.67 32.63 11.93
C GLY A 260 38.81 33.15 13.08
N LEU A 261 38.26 32.27 13.94
CA LEU A 261 37.57 32.67 15.16
C LEU A 261 38.47 32.61 16.40
N ILE A 262 39.31 31.56 16.48
CA ILE A 262 40.23 31.32 17.59
C ILE A 262 41.63 31.04 17.01
N THR A 263 42.67 31.50 17.71
CA THR A 263 44.06 31.25 17.32
C THR A 263 44.36 29.74 17.34
N SER A 264 45.08 29.27 16.32
CA SER A 264 45.32 27.83 16.08
C SER A 264 46.08 27.13 17.20
N ASP A 265 46.87 27.86 17.98
CA ASP A 265 47.63 27.38 19.14
C ASP A 265 46.72 27.02 20.33
N ILE A 266 45.70 27.85 20.60
CA ILE A 266 44.71 27.61 21.66
C ILE A 266 43.90 26.35 21.35
N VAL A 267 43.43 26.19 20.11
CA VAL A 267 42.65 25.01 19.72
C VAL A 267 43.51 23.74 19.81
N HIS A 268 44.77 23.81 19.38
CA HIS A 268 45.70 22.69 19.49
C HIS A 268 46.02 22.31 20.95
N TYR A 269 46.09 23.28 21.86
CA TYR A 269 46.29 23.04 23.29
C TYR A 269 45.13 22.21 23.89
N TYR A 270 43.88 22.53 23.58
CA TYR A 270 42.71 21.81 24.08
C TYR A 270 42.46 20.46 23.39
N LEU A 271 42.81 20.31 22.10
CA LEU A 271 42.61 19.05 21.36
C LEU A 271 43.61 17.95 21.78
N TYR A 272 44.89 18.29 21.96
CA TYR A 272 45.93 17.28 22.22
C TYR A 272 46.33 17.15 23.70
N CYS A 273 46.15 18.21 24.50
CA CYS A 273 46.40 18.27 25.94
C CYS A 273 47.65 17.46 26.41
N SER A 274 48.78 17.63 25.72
CA SER A 274 50.03 16.95 26.03
C SER A 274 50.87 17.74 27.04
N GLN A 275 51.67 17.03 27.84
CA GLN A 275 52.59 17.61 28.82
C GLN A 275 53.68 18.49 28.18
N THR A 276 53.94 18.32 26.88
CA THR A 276 54.95 19.09 26.15
C THR A 276 54.43 20.44 25.63
N LEU A 277 53.13 20.70 25.71
CA LEU A 277 52.55 21.96 25.24
C LEU A 277 52.47 22.97 26.39
N PRO A 278 53.09 24.17 26.23
CA PRO A 278 52.94 25.23 27.23
C PRO A 278 51.51 25.79 27.19
N ASN A 279 50.96 26.11 28.37
CA ASN A 279 49.66 26.75 28.46
C ASN A 279 49.74 28.17 27.84
N PRO A 280 48.98 28.48 26.78
CA PRO A 280 49.03 29.78 26.12
C PRO A 280 48.59 30.93 27.05
N PHE A 281 47.82 30.63 28.10
CA PHE A 281 47.36 31.60 29.10
C PHE A 281 48.33 31.76 30.28
N GLN A 282 49.41 30.96 30.35
CA GLN A 282 50.34 30.95 31.48
C GLN A 282 50.91 32.34 31.79
N GLN A 283 51.32 33.08 30.75
CA GLN A 283 51.91 34.41 30.93
C GLN A 283 50.89 35.39 31.52
N SER A 284 49.67 35.43 30.98
CA SER A 284 48.59 36.29 31.46
C SER A 284 48.17 35.96 32.89
N LEU A 285 48.04 34.67 33.22
CA LEU A 285 47.72 34.20 34.58
C LEU A 285 48.83 34.57 35.58
N THR A 286 50.09 34.42 35.19
CA THR A 286 51.23 34.79 36.04
C THR A 286 51.28 36.30 36.30
N ILE A 287 51.00 37.12 35.29
CA ILE A 287 50.93 38.58 35.45
C ILE A 287 49.76 38.96 36.37
N PHE A 288 48.60 38.33 36.21
CA PHE A 288 47.43 38.59 37.03
C PHE A 288 47.67 38.19 38.49
N GLN A 289 48.25 37.01 38.75
CA GLN A 289 48.64 36.56 40.08
C GLN A 289 49.66 37.51 40.73
N ARG A 290 50.73 37.90 40.03
CA ARG A 290 51.74 38.85 40.54
C ARG A 290 51.12 40.20 40.88
N SER A 291 50.17 40.67 40.06
CA SER A 291 49.47 41.94 40.28
C SER A 291 48.61 41.89 41.54
N LEU A 292 47.84 40.81 41.75
CA LEU A 292 47.04 40.60 42.95
C LEU A 292 47.91 40.53 44.21
N THR A 293 48.99 39.76 44.20
CA THR A 293 49.91 39.66 45.36
C THR A 293 50.53 41.01 45.69
N THR A 294 50.85 41.82 44.68
CA THR A 294 51.40 43.17 44.90
C THR A 294 50.36 44.08 45.54
N MET A 295 49.11 44.06 45.06
CA MET A 295 48.00 44.83 45.65
C MET A 295 47.71 44.42 47.10
N GLN A 296 47.74 43.11 47.41
CA GLN A 296 47.57 42.60 48.77
C GLN A 296 48.67 43.12 49.72
N ILE A 297 49.94 43.11 49.30
CA ILE A 297 51.05 43.65 50.10
C ILE A 297 50.86 45.15 50.38
N GLN A 298 50.43 45.93 49.37
CA GLN A 298 50.21 47.37 49.53
C GLN A 298 49.04 47.66 50.49
N ILE A 299 47.92 46.95 50.38
CA ILE A 299 46.76 47.11 51.26
C ILE A 299 47.09 46.67 52.70
N GLN A 300 47.84 45.58 52.88
CA GLN A 300 48.29 45.15 54.19
C GLN A 300 49.20 46.21 54.86
N GLY A 301 50.08 46.85 54.09
CA GLY A 301 50.88 47.97 54.56
C GLY A 301 50.02 49.18 54.96
N LEU A 302 49.01 49.53 54.17
CA LEU A 302 48.08 50.62 54.49
C LEU A 302 47.25 50.33 55.75
N LEU A 303 46.78 49.09 55.93
CA LEU A 303 46.10 48.65 57.15
C LEU A 303 47.01 48.78 58.39
N GLN A 304 48.29 48.44 58.25
CA GLN A 304 49.24 48.47 59.36
C GLN A 304 49.69 49.90 59.74
N PHE A 305 49.91 50.78 58.75
CA PHE A 305 50.52 52.09 58.99
C PHE A 305 49.56 53.28 58.91
N ALA A 306 48.49 53.22 58.09
CA ALA A 306 47.59 54.36 57.86
C ALA A 306 46.33 54.36 58.73
N VAL A 307 45.77 53.19 59.04
CA VAL A 307 44.55 53.06 59.89
C VAL A 307 44.71 53.67 61.29
N PRO A 308 45.86 53.55 61.99
CA PRO A 308 46.05 54.21 63.28
C PRO A 308 45.98 55.74 63.22
N LEU A 309 46.25 56.34 62.06
CA LEU A 309 46.16 57.79 61.83
C LEU A 309 44.80 58.23 61.25
N PHE A 310 44.16 57.39 60.43
CA PHE A 310 42.91 57.69 59.73
C PHE A 310 41.90 56.54 59.90
N PRO A 311 41.18 56.48 61.05
CA PRO A 311 40.31 55.35 61.37
C PRO A 311 39.09 55.22 60.45
N THR A 312 38.69 56.30 59.77
CA THR A 312 37.59 56.28 58.79
C THR A 312 37.89 55.46 57.55
N ALA A 313 39.18 55.24 57.21
CA ALA A 313 39.61 54.48 56.02
C ALA A 313 39.62 52.96 56.23
N GLU A 314 39.51 52.48 57.48
CA GLU A 314 39.56 51.06 57.83
C GLU A 314 38.50 50.24 57.08
N ARG A 315 37.27 50.76 57.02
CA ARG A 315 36.14 50.09 56.35
C ARG A 315 36.40 49.86 54.86
N ASP A 316 36.96 50.85 54.18
CA ASP A 316 37.22 50.78 52.73
C ASP A 316 38.43 49.87 52.44
N LEU A 317 39.48 49.93 53.25
CA LEU A 317 40.65 49.05 53.13
C LEU A 317 40.30 47.58 53.39
N LEU A 318 39.45 47.29 54.39
CA LEU A 318 38.92 45.95 54.64
C LEU A 318 37.99 45.49 53.49
N GLY A 319 37.22 46.40 52.90
CA GLY A 319 36.43 46.13 51.70
C GLY A 319 37.30 45.70 50.51
N ILE A 320 38.39 46.43 50.25
CA ILE A 320 39.36 46.08 49.21
C ILE A 320 40.06 44.76 49.51
N GLN A 321 40.45 44.50 50.76
CA GLN A 321 41.06 43.23 51.17
C GLN A 321 40.12 42.04 50.90
N ASN A 322 38.83 42.17 51.21
CA ASN A 322 37.83 41.14 50.90
C ASN A 322 37.68 40.94 49.39
N LEU A 323 37.69 42.01 48.61
CA LEU A 323 37.64 41.94 47.15
C LEU A 323 38.88 41.24 46.57
N LEU A 324 40.07 41.51 47.11
CA LEU A 324 41.32 40.87 46.70
C LEU A 324 41.30 39.37 47.06
N ASN A 325 40.84 39.00 48.25
CA ASN A 325 40.69 37.59 48.65
C ASN A 325 39.69 36.85 47.73
N SER A 326 38.56 37.48 47.40
CA SER A 326 37.59 36.93 46.45
C SER A 326 38.16 36.82 45.02
N SER A 327 38.99 37.78 44.62
CA SER A 327 39.65 37.79 43.30
C SER A 327 40.72 36.71 43.19
N GLU A 328 41.46 36.45 44.27
CA GLU A 328 42.42 35.33 44.37
C GLU A 328 41.71 33.98 44.27
N ALA A 329 40.60 33.79 44.99
CA ALA A 329 39.77 32.58 44.85
C ALA A 329 39.25 32.40 43.41
N SER A 330 38.79 33.49 42.78
CA SER A 330 38.32 33.48 41.39
C SER A 330 39.44 33.17 40.39
N LEU A 331 40.65 33.67 40.62
CA LEU A 331 41.85 33.34 39.83
C LEU A 331 42.13 31.83 39.86
N HIS A 332 42.09 31.21 41.04
CA HIS A 332 42.34 29.78 41.18
C HIS A 332 41.29 28.96 40.41
N GLN A 333 40.01 29.34 40.50
CA GLN A 333 38.94 28.71 39.75
C GLN A 333 39.11 28.90 38.24
N LEU A 334 39.44 30.12 37.79
CA LEU A 334 39.69 30.41 36.38
C LEU A 334 40.88 29.62 35.84
N THR A 335 41.95 29.48 36.64
CA THR A 335 43.13 28.67 36.27
C THR A 335 42.75 27.21 36.08
N ALA A 336 41.87 26.66 36.91
CA ALA A 336 41.37 25.30 36.77
C ALA A 336 40.47 25.13 35.53
N LEU A 337 39.63 26.13 35.20
CA LEU A 337 38.76 26.10 34.01
C LEU A 337 39.53 26.26 32.69
N LEU A 338 40.66 26.98 32.71
CA LEU A 338 41.55 27.12 31.55
C LEU A 338 42.54 25.96 31.38
N ASP A 339 42.51 24.98 32.29
CA ASP A 339 43.30 23.76 32.14
C ASP A 339 42.74 22.91 30.99
N CYS A 340 43.61 22.39 30.12
CA CYS A 340 43.17 21.64 28.94
C CYS A 340 42.43 20.36 29.31
N ARG A 341 42.72 19.79 30.48
CA ARG A 341 42.23 18.46 30.89
C ARG A 341 40.72 18.35 30.93
N GLY A 342 40.03 19.37 31.43
CA GLY A 342 38.56 19.37 31.54
C GLY A 342 37.91 19.33 30.16
N LEU A 343 38.21 20.34 29.35
CA LEU A 343 37.61 20.47 28.02
C LEU A 343 38.05 19.35 27.06
N ASN A 344 39.29 18.87 27.17
CA ASN A 344 39.77 17.72 26.41
C ASN A 344 38.98 16.44 26.77
N LYS A 345 38.69 16.22 28.05
CA LYS A 345 37.86 15.10 28.47
C LYS A 345 36.44 15.20 27.93
N ASP A 346 35.80 16.37 28.01
CA ASP A 346 34.46 16.58 27.46
C ASP A 346 34.44 16.36 25.93
N TYR A 347 35.49 16.80 25.24
CA TYR A 347 35.68 16.56 23.81
C TYR A 347 35.78 15.06 23.49
N LEU A 348 36.59 14.31 24.25
CA LEU A 348 36.73 12.88 24.08
C LEU A 348 35.43 12.12 24.40
N ASP A 349 34.71 12.49 25.46
CA ASP A 349 33.44 11.86 25.81
C ASP A 349 32.38 12.14 24.72
N ALA A 350 32.35 13.34 24.16
CA ALA A 350 31.49 13.67 23.02
C ALA A 350 31.85 12.88 21.76
N LEU A 351 33.14 12.72 21.47
CA LEU A 351 33.60 11.87 20.37
C LEU A 351 33.20 10.41 20.56
N VAL A 352 33.38 9.87 21.76
CA VAL A 352 32.96 8.49 22.07
C VAL A 352 31.46 8.34 21.85
N GLY A 353 30.64 9.26 22.37
CA GLY A 353 29.19 9.19 22.19
C GLY A 353 28.74 9.30 20.73
N VAL A 354 29.37 10.14 19.91
CA VAL A 354 28.99 10.30 18.49
C VAL A 354 29.54 9.14 17.63
N CYS A 355 30.81 8.80 17.82
CA CYS A 355 31.55 7.92 16.92
C CYS A 355 31.50 6.44 17.29
N TYR A 356 31.34 6.11 18.57
CA TYR A 356 31.09 4.74 19.00
C TYR A 356 29.59 4.52 19.14
N ASP A 357 28.95 5.08 20.16
CA ASP A 357 27.54 4.76 20.46
C ASP A 357 26.59 5.20 19.34
N GLY A 358 26.80 6.39 18.78
CA GLY A 358 25.98 6.94 17.69
C GLY A 358 26.10 6.14 16.39
N VAL A 359 27.32 5.83 15.95
CA VAL A 359 27.55 5.03 14.73
C VAL A 359 27.09 3.58 14.94
N GLU A 360 27.33 2.99 16.12
CA GLU A 360 26.87 1.64 16.47
C GLU A 360 25.33 1.55 16.44
N GLY A 361 24.63 2.50 17.04
CA GLY A 361 23.16 2.57 16.96
C GLY A 361 22.65 2.68 15.53
N LEU A 362 23.36 3.44 14.68
CA LEU A 362 23.02 3.60 13.27
C LEU A 362 23.25 2.29 12.47
N LEU A 363 24.28 1.51 12.81
CA LEU A 363 24.52 0.18 12.26
C LEU A 363 23.39 -0.79 12.61
N TYR A 364 22.94 -0.81 13.86
CA TYR A 364 21.81 -1.67 14.28
C TYR A 364 20.51 -1.30 13.56
N LEU A 365 20.22 -0.01 13.36
CA LEU A 365 19.04 0.43 12.61
C LEU A 365 19.12 0.02 11.13
N CYS A 366 20.31 0.08 10.51
CA CYS A 366 20.52 -0.46 9.16
C CYS A 366 20.23 -1.96 9.12
N LEU A 367 20.79 -2.72 10.07
CA LEU A 367 20.59 -4.16 10.17
C LEU A 367 19.11 -4.51 10.36
N PHE A 368 18.40 -3.80 11.23
CA PHE A 368 16.96 -3.98 11.42
C PHE A 368 16.18 -3.72 10.13
N SER A 369 16.50 -2.66 9.38
CA SER A 369 15.83 -2.37 8.11
C SER A 369 16.04 -3.48 7.08
N ILE A 370 17.24 -4.06 7.01
CA ILE A 370 17.52 -5.20 6.12
C ILE A 370 16.76 -6.43 6.58
N LEU A 371 16.79 -6.75 7.88
CA LEU A 371 16.04 -7.87 8.44
C LEU A 371 14.53 -7.74 8.22
N ALA A 372 13.98 -6.52 8.34
CA ALA A 372 12.57 -6.25 8.09
C ALA A 372 12.20 -6.48 6.61
N ILE A 373 13.05 -6.04 5.67
CA ILE A 373 12.87 -6.31 4.25
C ILE A 373 12.95 -7.82 3.97
N CYS A 374 13.97 -8.51 4.49
CA CYS A 374 14.10 -9.96 4.34
C CYS A 374 12.92 -10.73 4.93
N ALA A 375 12.43 -10.34 6.12
CA ALA A 375 11.27 -10.95 6.76
C ALA A 375 9.98 -10.69 5.97
N PHE A 376 9.80 -9.49 5.43
CA PHE A 376 8.68 -9.15 4.56
C PHE A 376 8.73 -9.97 3.25
N CYS A 377 9.90 -10.09 2.63
CA CYS A 377 10.09 -10.97 1.47
C CYS A 377 9.78 -12.44 1.80
N ALA A 378 10.27 -12.94 2.94
CA ALA A 378 9.99 -14.30 3.39
C ALA A 378 8.50 -14.54 3.63
N MET A 379 7.80 -13.58 4.24
CA MET A 379 6.34 -13.61 4.42
C MET A 379 5.61 -13.66 3.08
N LEU A 380 5.96 -12.79 2.13
CA LEU A 380 5.38 -12.79 0.78
C LEU A 380 5.66 -14.09 0.01
N CYS A 381 6.79 -14.75 0.25
CA CYS A 381 7.10 -16.07 -0.32
C CYS A 381 6.39 -17.23 0.39
N ALA A 382 6.08 -17.09 1.68
CA ALA A 382 5.44 -18.11 2.50
C ALA A 382 3.91 -18.12 2.36
N ILE A 383 3.27 -16.96 2.15
CA ILE A 383 1.81 -16.83 2.03
C ILE A 383 1.23 -17.69 0.89
N PRO A 384 1.80 -17.70 -0.34
CA PRO A 384 1.31 -18.57 -1.40
C PRO A 384 1.47 -20.06 -1.07
N ARG A 385 2.59 -20.44 -0.43
CA ARG A 385 2.86 -21.84 -0.03
C ARG A 385 1.93 -22.31 1.09
N ALA A 386 1.63 -21.45 2.06
CA ALA A 386 0.68 -21.73 3.11
C ALA A 386 -0.74 -21.89 2.54
N TRP A 387 -1.13 -21.05 1.58
CA TRP A 387 -2.40 -21.18 0.86
C TRP A 387 -2.49 -22.49 0.08
N THR A 388 -1.45 -22.89 -0.64
CA THR A 388 -1.45 -24.18 -1.36
C THR A 388 -1.55 -25.38 -0.41
N HIS A 389 -0.97 -25.28 0.79
CA HIS A 389 -0.98 -26.36 1.79
C HIS A 389 -2.29 -26.43 2.59
N ILE A 390 -3.01 -25.31 2.71
CA ILE A 390 -4.37 -25.26 3.27
C ILE A 390 -5.37 -25.74 2.23
N ALA A 391 -5.24 -25.31 0.97
CA ALA A 391 -6.08 -25.76 -0.13
C ALA A 391 -5.91 -27.25 -0.43
N SER A 392 -4.69 -27.82 -0.32
CA SER A 392 -4.49 -29.26 -0.42
C SER A 392 -5.13 -30.02 0.75
N ARG A 393 -5.17 -29.40 1.94
CA ARG A 393 -5.82 -29.99 3.12
C ARG A 393 -7.33 -29.95 3.05
N GLU A 394 -7.94 -28.93 2.43
CA GLU A 394 -9.38 -28.95 2.12
C GLU A 394 -9.71 -29.99 1.05
N ARG A 395 -8.84 -30.17 0.04
CA ARG A 395 -9.05 -31.17 -1.02
C ARG A 395 -9.01 -32.61 -0.49
N ASP A 396 -8.16 -32.92 0.50
CA ASP A 396 -8.14 -34.21 1.20
C ASP A 396 -9.38 -34.45 2.09
N TYR A 397 -10.21 -33.43 2.37
CA TYR A 397 -11.44 -33.56 3.16
C TYR A 397 -12.72 -33.73 2.31
N ASP A 398 -12.66 -33.39 1.02
CA ASP A 398 -13.79 -33.55 0.08
C ASP A 398 -13.87 -34.97 -0.54
N ASP A 399 -12.83 -35.79 -0.36
CA ASP A 399 -12.80 -37.20 -0.81
C ASP A 399 -13.33 -38.17 0.28
N ILE A 400 -14.37 -37.79 1.03
CA ILE A 400 -15.06 -38.72 1.94
C ILE A 400 -16.43 -39.06 1.34
N ASP A 401 -16.52 -40.26 0.76
CA ASP A 401 -17.74 -40.81 0.16
C ASP A 401 -18.93 -40.74 1.15
N GLU A 402 -19.98 -39.99 0.81
CA GLU A 402 -21.20 -39.86 1.64
C GLU A 402 -21.98 -41.18 1.81
N GLU A 403 -21.63 -42.23 1.05
CA GLU A 403 -22.18 -43.58 1.15
C GLU A 403 -21.45 -44.49 2.16
N ASP A 404 -20.45 -44.02 2.91
CA ASP A 404 -19.75 -44.81 3.93
C ASP A 404 -20.64 -45.04 5.19
N PRO A 405 -20.99 -46.30 5.53
CA PRO A 405 -21.76 -46.65 6.74
C PRO A 405 -21.12 -46.22 8.08
N PHE A 406 -19.87 -45.77 8.08
CA PHE A 406 -19.13 -45.35 9.28
C PHE A 406 -19.04 -43.82 9.48
N ASN A 407 -19.70 -43.01 8.64
CA ASN A 407 -19.70 -41.54 8.75
C ASN A 407 -20.36 -41.03 10.07
N PRO A 408 -19.65 -40.26 10.92
CA PRO A 408 -20.19 -39.74 12.18
C PRO A 408 -21.27 -38.67 12.03
N GLN A 409 -21.39 -37.99 10.88
CA GLN A 409 -22.41 -36.95 10.67
C GLN A 409 -23.80 -37.54 10.37
N ALA A 410 -23.88 -38.63 9.61
CA ALA A 410 -25.14 -39.33 9.31
C ALA A 410 -25.83 -39.89 10.57
N ARG A 411 -25.06 -40.24 11.60
CA ARG A 411 -25.60 -40.72 12.89
C ARG A 411 -26.35 -39.65 13.70
N ARG A 412 -26.13 -38.36 13.43
CA ARG A 412 -26.78 -37.28 14.22
C ARG A 412 -28.23 -37.01 13.82
N VAL A 413 -28.66 -37.45 12.64
CA VAL A 413 -30.00 -37.14 12.12
C VAL A 413 -31.01 -38.27 12.42
N ALA A 414 -30.55 -39.47 12.76
CA ALA A 414 -31.39 -40.66 12.89
C ALA A 414 -31.36 -41.32 14.27
N THR A 415 -31.57 -40.60 15.39
CA THR A 415 -32.13 -41.23 16.61
C THR A 415 -32.74 -40.20 17.58
N GLN A 416 -33.96 -40.51 18.03
CA GLN A 416 -34.88 -39.69 18.81
C GLN A 416 -34.52 -39.56 20.32
N ASN A 417 -35.17 -38.61 21.01
CA ASN A 417 -35.50 -38.58 22.46
C ASN A 417 -35.79 -39.99 23.07
N PRO A 418 -35.84 -40.20 24.42
CA PRO A 418 -35.39 -39.43 25.59
C PRO A 418 -34.62 -40.28 26.67
N SER A 419 -34.17 -39.61 27.75
CA SER A 419 -33.82 -40.14 29.09
C SER A 419 -32.44 -40.79 29.34
N HIS A 420 -31.93 -40.48 30.54
CA HIS A 420 -30.71 -40.94 31.23
C HIS A 420 -29.37 -40.25 30.92
N THR A 421 -29.03 -39.31 31.84
CA THR A 421 -27.78 -39.24 32.64
C THR A 421 -26.50 -39.75 31.96
N THR A 422 -25.38 -39.02 31.88
CA THR A 422 -24.63 -38.44 33.00
C THR A 422 -23.42 -37.65 32.43
N ASN A 423 -23.03 -36.55 33.09
CA ASN A 423 -21.68 -35.99 33.34
C ASN A 423 -20.48 -36.49 32.47
N MET A 424 -19.54 -35.66 32.00
CA MET A 424 -18.74 -34.71 32.81
C MET A 424 -17.89 -33.76 31.94
N HIS A 425 -17.83 -32.46 32.31
CA HIS A 425 -16.70 -31.49 32.40
C HIS A 425 -15.41 -31.66 31.54
N SER A 426 -14.65 -30.64 31.14
CA SER A 426 -14.61 -29.16 31.22
C SER A 426 -13.18 -28.73 30.82
N PHE A 427 -13.00 -27.42 30.59
CA PHE A 427 -11.77 -26.59 30.66
C PHE A 427 -11.12 -26.27 29.29
N CYS A 428 -10.83 -25.03 28.90
CA CYS A 428 -11.18 -23.66 29.33
C CYS A 428 -10.37 -22.70 28.43
N SER A 429 -10.96 -21.64 27.85
CA SER A 429 -10.41 -20.25 27.81
C SER A 429 -11.43 -19.31 27.10
N TYR A 430 -12.08 -18.41 27.84
CA TYR A 430 -11.71 -17.02 28.18
C TYR A 430 -12.22 -15.99 27.14
N SER A 431 -13.37 -15.38 27.42
CA SER A 431 -13.73 -14.06 26.90
C SER A 431 -14.35 -13.24 28.02
N SER A 432 -13.70 -12.13 28.33
CA SER A 432 -14.05 -11.17 29.37
C SER A 432 -15.10 -10.18 28.87
N SER A 433 -16.11 -9.95 29.71
CA SER A 433 -17.18 -8.96 29.54
C SER A 433 -16.96 -7.74 30.46
N MET A 434 -17.42 -6.57 30.01
CA MET A 434 -17.94 -5.44 30.79
C MET A 434 -18.90 -4.69 29.85
N GLY A 435 -20.10 -4.20 30.17
CA GLY A 435 -20.97 -4.13 31.35
C GLY A 435 -22.18 -3.25 30.91
N SER A 436 -23.45 -3.65 31.15
CA SER A 436 -24.36 -3.10 32.21
C SER A 436 -24.99 -1.72 31.84
N GLN A 437 -26.30 -1.38 31.94
CA GLN A 437 -27.52 -1.96 32.53
C GLN A 437 -28.81 -1.31 31.93
N SER A 438 -29.97 -2.00 32.08
CA SER A 438 -31.33 -1.57 32.55
C SER A 438 -32.00 -0.27 32.05
N SER A 439 -33.31 -0.07 31.87
CA SER A 439 -34.58 -0.85 31.81
C SER A 439 -35.74 0.18 31.84
N LEU A 440 -36.95 -0.22 31.37
CA LEU A 440 -38.32 0.29 31.66
C LEU A 440 -39.11 0.98 30.52
N HIS A 441 -40.41 0.68 30.51
CA HIS A 441 -41.48 0.83 29.50
C HIS A 441 -42.65 1.65 30.11
N PRO A 442 -43.82 1.89 29.46
CA PRO A 442 -44.24 2.67 28.27
C PRO A 442 -45.18 3.89 28.65
N PRO A 443 -45.95 4.62 27.78
CA PRO A 443 -47.20 4.13 27.13
C PRO A 443 -47.62 4.74 25.73
N ALA A 444 -48.52 4.01 25.06
CA ALA A 444 -49.74 4.40 24.28
C ALA A 444 -49.80 5.45 23.13
N ALA A 445 -50.53 5.00 22.09
CA ALA A 445 -51.60 5.66 21.31
C ALA A 445 -51.33 6.39 19.97
N GLN A 446 -52.33 6.24 19.10
CA GLN A 446 -52.43 6.46 17.66
C GLN A 446 -52.45 7.93 17.22
N ALA A 447 -51.97 8.20 16.00
CA ALA A 447 -52.49 9.26 15.12
C ALA A 447 -52.37 8.85 13.64
N VAL A 448 -53.42 9.16 12.90
CA VAL A 448 -53.78 8.81 11.51
C VAL A 448 -53.26 9.89 10.52
N SER A 449 -53.30 9.58 9.21
CA SER A 449 -53.21 10.45 8.00
C SER A 449 -51.81 10.62 7.37
N ASN A 450 -51.57 10.49 6.06
CA ASN A 450 -52.41 10.35 4.85
C ASN A 450 -51.57 9.85 3.64
N ALA A 451 -52.12 8.89 2.88
CA ALA A 451 -52.01 8.62 1.42
C ALA A 451 -50.65 8.21 0.76
N PRO A 452 -50.66 7.52 -0.41
CA PRO A 452 -51.29 6.21 -0.64
C PRO A 452 -50.32 5.16 -1.23
N VAL A 453 -50.62 3.89 -0.96
CA VAL A 453 -50.08 2.72 -1.66
C VAL A 453 -50.80 2.61 -3.00
N SER A 454 -50.15 2.98 -4.10
CA SER A 454 -50.68 2.72 -5.44
C SER A 454 -49.61 2.85 -6.51
N GLU A 455 -48.63 1.93 -6.58
CA GLU A 455 -47.72 1.91 -7.75
C GLU A 455 -47.13 0.55 -8.10
N TYR A 456 -47.84 -0.55 -7.82
CA TYR A 456 -47.44 -1.88 -8.30
C TYR A 456 -48.55 -2.69 -9.00
N MET A 457 -49.70 -2.09 -9.30
CA MET A 457 -50.83 -2.83 -9.91
C MET A 457 -51.65 -2.07 -10.97
N ASN A 458 -51.07 -1.11 -11.69
CA ASN A 458 -51.81 -0.36 -12.72
C ASN A 458 -51.17 -0.30 -14.12
N GLN A 459 -50.24 -1.21 -14.46
CA GLN A 459 -49.66 -1.26 -15.81
C GLN A 459 -50.18 -2.42 -16.68
N ALA A 460 -51.28 -3.10 -16.30
CA ALA A 460 -51.82 -4.21 -17.09
C ALA A 460 -53.23 -3.98 -17.65
N ALA A 461 -53.93 -2.91 -17.28
CA ALA A 461 -55.37 -2.78 -17.56
C ALA A 461 -55.79 -1.60 -18.46
N LEU A 462 -54.87 -0.75 -18.95
CA LEU A 462 -55.25 0.51 -19.63
C LEU A 462 -54.72 0.71 -21.05
N PHE A 463 -54.25 -0.34 -21.73
CA PHE A 463 -54.04 -0.29 -23.17
C PHE A 463 -54.61 -1.55 -23.83
N GLY A 464 -55.72 -1.39 -24.55
CA GLY A 464 -56.19 -2.33 -25.57
C GLY A 464 -55.29 -2.35 -26.81
N GLY A 465 -53.98 -2.43 -26.60
CA GLY A 465 -52.95 -2.57 -27.62
C GLY A 465 -51.86 -3.47 -27.05
N ASN A 466 -51.38 -4.42 -27.86
CA ASN A 466 -50.35 -5.37 -27.47
C ASN A 466 -49.21 -4.69 -26.70
N PRO A 467 -48.82 -5.17 -25.51
CA PRO A 467 -47.65 -4.64 -24.82
C PRO A 467 -46.43 -4.79 -25.73
N ARG A 468 -45.74 -3.67 -25.99
CA ARG A 468 -44.43 -3.69 -26.65
C ARG A 468 -43.41 -4.25 -25.66
N TYR A 469 -43.12 -5.55 -25.80
CA TYR A 469 -42.16 -6.27 -24.97
C TYR A 469 -40.70 -5.82 -25.14
N GLU A 470 -40.41 -4.94 -26.11
CA GLU A 470 -39.06 -4.45 -26.44
C GLU A 470 -38.38 -3.67 -25.30
N ASN A 471 -39.14 -3.16 -24.31
CA ASN A 471 -38.60 -2.33 -23.22
C ASN A 471 -38.75 -2.95 -21.82
N VAL A 472 -39.04 -4.25 -21.71
CA VAL A 472 -39.14 -4.90 -20.40
C VAL A 472 -37.73 -5.05 -19.83
N PRO A 473 -37.42 -4.48 -18.64
CA PRO A 473 -36.13 -4.68 -18.00
C PRO A 473 -35.90 -6.18 -17.81
N LEU A 474 -34.77 -6.70 -18.26
CA LEU A 474 -34.34 -8.05 -17.91
C LEU A 474 -34.18 -8.10 -16.39
N ILE A 475 -35.14 -8.74 -15.71
CA ILE A 475 -35.20 -8.88 -14.26
C ILE A 475 -33.86 -9.42 -13.75
N GLY A 476 -33.21 -8.69 -12.85
CA GLY A 476 -31.96 -9.11 -12.20
C GLY A 476 -30.67 -8.48 -12.71
N ARG A 477 -30.68 -7.62 -13.73
CA ARG A 477 -29.47 -6.84 -14.10
C ARG A 477 -29.19 -5.72 -13.09
N GLY A 478 -28.50 -6.06 -12.00
CA GLY A 478 -27.83 -5.05 -11.18
C GLY A 478 -26.71 -4.39 -11.96
N SER A 479 -26.48 -3.09 -11.75
CA SER A 479 -25.22 -2.45 -12.17
C SER A 479 -24.07 -3.11 -11.40
N PRO A 480 -22.89 -3.34 -12.02
CA PRO A 480 -21.72 -3.73 -11.24
C PRO A 480 -21.50 -2.68 -10.13
N PRO A 481 -21.15 -3.09 -8.90
CA PRO A 481 -20.94 -2.15 -7.80
C PRO A 481 -19.92 -1.08 -8.22
N PRO A 482 -20.13 0.19 -7.84
CA PRO A 482 -19.22 1.27 -8.24
C PRO A 482 -17.82 0.98 -7.69
N SER A 483 -16.82 1.00 -8.58
CA SER A 483 -15.41 1.02 -8.18
C SER A 483 -15.17 2.19 -7.23
N VAL A 484 -14.57 1.93 -6.07
CA VAL A 484 -14.36 2.87 -4.93
C VAL A 484 -13.35 4.00 -5.24
N ARG A 485 -13.26 4.45 -6.50
CA ARG A 485 -12.08 5.09 -7.08
C ARG A 485 -12.18 6.62 -7.19
N TRP A 486 -13.39 7.20 -7.23
CA TRP A 486 -13.53 8.65 -7.40
C TRP A 486 -13.23 9.46 -6.13
N ALA A 487 -13.38 8.88 -4.93
CA ALA A 487 -13.14 9.61 -3.67
C ALA A 487 -11.65 9.72 -3.30
N THR A 488 -10.84 8.71 -3.62
CA THR A 488 -9.41 8.65 -3.23
C THR A 488 -8.50 9.41 -4.19
N PHE A 489 -8.80 9.43 -5.50
CA PHE A 489 -8.01 10.19 -6.48
C PHE A 489 -8.19 11.71 -6.31
N LEU A 490 -9.41 12.18 -6.02
CA LEU A 490 -9.65 13.58 -5.67
C LEU A 490 -9.04 13.97 -4.32
N ALA A 491 -9.03 13.06 -3.34
CA ALA A 491 -8.36 13.30 -2.06
C ALA A 491 -6.83 13.44 -2.20
N TRP A 492 -6.20 12.69 -3.10
CA TRP A 492 -4.75 12.81 -3.37
C TRP A 492 -4.40 14.11 -4.10
N ILE A 493 -5.23 14.54 -5.07
CA ILE A 493 -5.07 15.84 -5.75
C ILE A 493 -5.32 17.02 -4.78
N HIS A 494 -6.28 16.90 -3.87
CA HIS A 494 -6.50 17.89 -2.80
C HIS A 494 -5.36 17.93 -1.78
N PHE A 495 -4.78 16.78 -1.43
CA PHE A 495 -3.66 16.72 -0.48
C PHE A 495 -2.37 17.29 -1.11
N SER A 496 -2.14 17.04 -2.40
CA SER A 496 -0.99 17.59 -3.13
C SER A 496 -1.12 19.09 -3.43
N SER A 497 -2.34 19.65 -3.44
CA SER A 497 -2.56 21.10 -3.55
C SER A 497 -2.51 21.83 -2.20
N SER A 498 -2.77 21.15 -1.08
CA SER A 498 -2.62 21.72 0.28
C SER A 498 -1.17 21.87 0.77
N ILE A 499 -0.18 21.23 0.14
CA ILE A 499 1.25 21.37 0.52
C ILE A 499 1.91 22.64 -0.06
N ARG A 500 1.19 23.42 -0.87
CA ARG A 500 1.73 24.63 -1.51
C ARG A 500 0.95 25.90 -1.14
N PHE A 501 0.71 26.16 0.15
CA PHE A 501 0.41 27.52 0.64
C PHE A 501 0.70 27.65 2.15
N SER A 502 1.98 27.72 2.53
CA SER A 502 2.39 28.32 3.80
C SER A 502 3.84 28.84 3.71
N ARG A 503 4.04 29.83 2.86
CA ARG A 503 5.16 30.78 2.90
C ARG A 503 4.61 32.16 2.54
N ALA A 504 4.06 32.84 3.53
CA ALA A 504 3.99 34.29 3.62
C ALA A 504 3.40 34.67 4.98
N CYS A 505 4.24 34.88 5.99
CA CYS A 505 4.07 35.98 6.93
C CYS A 505 5.31 36.15 7.82
N CYS A 506 5.62 37.42 8.07
CA CYS A 506 6.59 37.98 9.03
C CYS A 506 8.01 38.27 8.52
N ALA A 507 8.11 39.41 7.83
CA ALA A 507 8.96 40.51 8.29
C ALA A 507 8.44 41.09 9.62
#